data_AF-A0A662H7G4-F1
#
_entry.id   AF-A0A662H7G4-F1
#
_cell.length_a   1.000
_cell.length_b   1.000
_cell.length_c   1.000
_cell.angle_alpha   90.00
_cell.angle_beta   90.00
_cell.angle_gamma   90.00
#
_symmetry.space_group_name_H-M   'P 1'
#
loop_
_entity.id
_entity.type
_entity.pdbx_description
1 polymer ?
#
loop_
_entity_poly.entity_id
_entity_poly.type
_entity_poly.pdbx_seq_one_letter_code
_entity_poly.pdbx_strand_id
1 'polypeptide(L)' 'MTHYLPERKFEEPLTIGPAKGTVLSKEDFEKELDEYYELRGWDKTTGRPTKAKLEELGLADVAETLIKLGLIQ' A
#
# COMPACT_ATOMS: atom_id res chain seq x y z
N MET A 1 -1.77 -2.39 9.20
CA MET A 1 -0.46 -3.02 8.98
C MET A 1 -0.63 -4.29 8.13
N THR A 2 -1.16 -4.18 6.91
CA THR A 2 -1.58 -5.35 6.11
C THR A 2 -0.93 -5.45 4.73
N HIS A 3 -0.15 -4.44 4.32
CA HIS A 3 0.45 -4.37 2.98
C HIS A 3 1.95 -4.69 2.97
N TYR A 4 2.48 -5.18 4.10
CA TYR A 4 3.90 -5.47 4.26
C TYR A 4 4.18 -6.94 3.98
N LEU A 5 5.22 -7.21 3.20
CA LEU A 5 5.65 -8.58 2.93
C LEU A 5 6.31 -9.18 4.17
N PRO A 6 6.25 -10.51 4.34
CA PRO A 6 6.99 -11.19 5.41
C PRO A 6 8.49 -10.86 5.32
N GLU A 7 9.13 -10.61 6.46
CA GLU A 7 10.55 -10.21 6.56
C GLU A 7 11.49 -11.14 5.80
N ARG A 8 11.16 -12.44 5.77
CA ARG A 8 11.84 -13.46 4.97
C ARG A 8 12.07 -13.05 3.51
N LYS A 9 11.17 -12.29 2.89
CA LYS A 9 11.32 -11.85 1.49
C LYS A 9 12.45 -10.84 1.29
N PHE A 10 12.83 -10.13 2.35
CA PHE A 10 13.89 -9.11 2.34
C PHE A 10 15.22 -9.65 2.89
N GLU A 11 15.17 -10.69 3.73
CA GLU A 11 16.37 -11.25 4.38
C GLU A 11 16.85 -12.57 3.75
N GLU A 12 15.93 -13.44 3.35
CA GLU A 12 16.29 -14.75 2.80
C GLU A 12 16.29 -14.72 1.27
N PRO A 13 17.44 -15.00 0.62
CA PRO A 13 17.52 -15.05 -0.82
C PRO A 13 16.66 -16.20 -1.35
N LEU A 14 16.02 -15.98 -2.49
CA LEU A 14 15.21 -17.01 -3.14
C LEU A 14 16.07 -18.26 -3.42
N THR A 15 15.56 -19.42 -3.02
CA THR A 15 16.30 -20.70 -3.08
C THR A 15 16.20 -21.39 -4.44
N ILE A 16 15.21 -21.03 -5.26
CA ILE A 16 14.86 -21.72 -6.51
C ILE A 16 14.34 -20.72 -7.56
N GLY A 17 14.57 -21.01 -8.84
CA GLY A 17 14.09 -20.21 -9.97
C GLY A 17 15.13 -19.25 -10.56
N PRO A 18 14.78 -18.46 -11.59
CA PRO A 18 15.69 -17.56 -12.30
C PRO A 18 16.20 -16.40 -11.44
N ALA A 19 15.45 -16.01 -10.41
CA ALA A 19 15.83 -15.01 -9.42
C ALA A 19 16.49 -15.62 -8.16
N LYS A 20 17.07 -16.83 -8.28
CA LYS A 20 17.75 -17.49 -7.15
C LYS A 20 18.92 -16.62 -6.66
N GLY A 21 19.04 -16.47 -5.35
CA GLY A 21 20.11 -15.68 -4.72
C GLY A 21 19.79 -14.20 -4.52
N THR A 22 18.70 -13.68 -5.09
CA THR A 22 18.28 -12.29 -4.87
C THR A 22 17.34 -12.18 -3.67
N VAL A 23 17.52 -11.11 -2.90
CA VAL A 23 16.58 -10.63 -1.89
C VAL A 23 15.84 -9.42 -2.42
N LEU A 24 14.61 -9.20 -1.95
CA LEU A 24 13.92 -7.95 -2.23
C LEU A 24 14.55 -6.84 -1.37
N SER A 25 14.81 -5.68 -1.96
CA SER A 25 15.26 -4.52 -1.18
C SER A 25 14.07 -3.91 -0.46
N LYS A 26 14.20 -3.72 0.85
CA LYS A 26 13.14 -3.15 1.70
C LYS A 26 12.88 -1.69 1.33
N GLU A 27 13.94 -0.92 1.07
CA GLU A 27 13.86 0.47 0.65
C GLU A 27 13.20 0.62 -0.73
N ASP A 28 13.58 -0.22 -1.70
CA ASP A 28 12.96 -0.16 -3.03
C ASP A 28 11.48 -0.54 -2.97
N PHE A 29 11.12 -1.55 -2.15
CA PHE A 29 9.74 -1.94 -1.95
C PHE A 29 8.90 -0.85 -1.28
N GLU A 30 9.44 -0.16 -0.26
CA GLU A 30 8.75 0.97 0.37
C GLU A 30 8.53 2.12 -0.61
N LYS A 31 9.53 2.43 -1.44
CA LYS A 31 9.42 3.45 -2.47
C LYS A 31 8.37 3.11 -3.53
N GLU A 32 8.38 1.88 -4.05
CA GLU A 32 7.38 1.41 -5.00
C GLU A 32 5.97 1.42 -4.40
N LEU A 33 5.84 1.08 -3.12
CA LEU A 33 4.57 1.12 -2.41
C LEU A 33 4.04 2.55 -2.24
N ASP A 34 4.92 3.51 -1.93
CA ASP A 34 4.58 4.93 -1.86
C ASP A 34 4.12 5.49 -3.22
N GLU A 35 4.82 5.13 -4.30
CA GLU A 35 4.43 5.47 -5.68
C GLU A 35 3.07 4.86 -6.02
N TYR A 36 2.82 3.61 -5.61
CA TYR A 36 1.54 2.95 -5.81
C TYR A 36 0.39 3.70 -5.10
N TYR A 37 0.57 4.12 -3.85
CA TYR A 37 -0.46 4.90 -3.14
C TYR A 37 -0.69 6.27 -3.79
N GLU A 38 0.36 6.95 -4.25
CA GLU A 38 0.25 8.22 -4.95
C GLU A 38 -0.57 8.11 -6.23
N LEU A 39 -0.25 7.13 -7.08
CA LEU A 39 -0.98 6.87 -8.33
C LEU A 39 -2.44 6.53 -8.09
N ARG A 40 -2.75 5.89 -6.96
CA ARG A 40 -4.12 5.51 -6.59
C ARG A 40 -4.90 6.64 -5.92
N GLY A 41 -4.26 7.77 -5.60
CA GLY A 41 -4.87 8.85 -4.84
C GLY A 41 -5.17 8.45 -3.40
N TRP A 42 -4.33 7.58 -2.83
CA TRP A 42 -4.43 7.06 -1.47
C TRP A 42 -3.40 7.78 -0.59
N ASP A 43 -3.72 7.88 0.69
CA ASP A 43 -2.83 8.44 1.69
C ASP A 43 -1.68 7.45 1.96
N LYS A 44 -0.43 7.90 1.78
CA LYS A 44 0.78 7.07 1.91
C LYS A 44 0.98 6.53 3.33
N THR A 45 0.55 7.30 4.33
CA THR A 45 0.80 6.96 5.75
C THR A 45 -0.17 5.90 6.26
N THR A 46 -1.41 5.93 5.81
CA THR A 46 -2.48 5.03 6.24
C THR A 46 -2.76 3.92 5.22
N GLY A 47 -2.34 4.10 3.97
CA GLY A 47 -2.66 3.23 2.84
C GLY A 47 -4.15 3.25 2.47
N ARG A 48 -4.88 4.30 2.85
CA ARG A 48 -6.34 4.41 2.65
C ARG A 48 -6.69 5.35 1.51
N PRO A 49 -7.78 5.11 0.78
CA PRO A 49 -8.28 6.06 -0.20
C PRO A 49 -8.58 7.42 0.43
N THR A 50 -8.23 8.50 -0.28
CA THR A 50 -8.63 9.85 0.12
C THR A 50 -10.13 10.05 -0.15
N LYS A 51 -10.76 10.97 0.60
CA LYS A 51 -12.15 11.39 0.36
C LYS A 51 -12.37 11.79 -1.10
N ALA A 52 -11.47 12.61 -1.65
CA ALA A 52 -11.53 13.05 -3.05
C ALA A 52 -11.57 11.86 -4.02
N LYS A 53 -10.75 10.82 -3.78
CA LYS A 53 -10.75 9.64 -4.65
C LYS A 53 -12.03 8.82 -4.52
N LEU A 54 -12.59 8.71 -3.32
CA LEU A 54 -13.86 8.01 -3.10
C LEU A 54 -15.02 8.76 -3.76
N GLU A 55 -15.05 10.07 -3.68
CA GLU A 55 -16.05 10.91 -4.36
C GLU A 55 -15.94 10.81 -5.88
N GLU A 56 -14.71 10.83 -6.44
CA GLU A 56 -14.46 10.64 -7.88
C GLU A 56 -15.02 9.29 -8.38
N LEU A 57 -14.92 8.24 -7.55
CA LEU A 57 -15.41 6.90 -7.87
C LEU A 57 -16.91 6.71 -7.60
N GLY A 58 -17.62 7.75 -7.14
CA GLY A 58 -19.05 7.67 -6.80
C GLY A 58 -19.34 6.94 -5.49
N LEU A 59 -18.33 6.78 -4.62
CA LEU A 59 -18.41 6.11 -3.32
C LEU A 59 -18.53 7.12 -2.16
N ALA A 60 -19.31 8.17 -2.35
CA ALA A 60 -19.46 9.24 -1.37
C ALA A 60 -20.07 8.76 -0.04
N ASP A 61 -20.99 7.79 -0.10
CA ASP A 61 -21.59 7.10 1.05
C ASP A 61 -20.55 6.34 1.89
N VAL A 62 -19.60 5.68 1.21
CA VAL A 62 -18.46 5.01 1.84
C VAL A 62 -17.53 6.04 2.46
N ALA A 63 -17.26 7.15 1.78
CA ALA A 63 -16.43 8.22 2.31
C ALA A 63 -17.01 8.79 3.62
N GLU A 64 -18.31 9.10 3.66
CA GLU A 64 -18.99 9.55 4.88
C GLU A 64 -18.92 8.53 6.02
N THR A 65 -19.07 7.25 5.70
CA THR A 65 -19.00 6.17 6.70
C THR A 65 -17.58 6.05 7.27
N LEU A 66 -16.56 6.14 6.42
CA LEU A 66 -15.15 6.09 6.84
C LEU A 66 -14.76 7.32 7.67
N ILE A 67 -15.31 8.50 7.36
CA ILE A 67 -15.13 9.72 8.17
C ILE A 67 -15.80 9.56 9.54
N LYS A 68 -17.04 9.04 9.59
CA LYS A 68 -17.74 8.76 10.86
C LYS A 68 -16.99 7.77 11.74
N LEU A 69 -16.30 6.80 11.13
CA LEU A 69 -15.45 5.84 11.83
C LEU A 69 -14.07 6.41 12.22
N GLY A 70 -13.75 7.65 11.84
CA GLY A 70 -12.46 8.28 12.10
C GLY A 70 -11.30 7.63 11.34
N LEU A 71 -11.60 6.94 10.23
CA LEU A 71 -10.61 6.20 9.45
C LEU A 71 -9.97 7.03 8.34
N ILE A 72 -10.66 8.05 7.84
CA ILE A 72 -10.16 9.03 6.88
C ILE A 72 -10.66 10.43 7.28
N GLN A 73 -10.04 11.49 6.74
CA GLN A 73 -10.39 12.90 7.00
C GLN A 73 -11.11 13.52 5.80
#